data_AF-A0A382WQ13-F1
#
_entry.id   AF-A0A382WQ13-F1
#
_cell.length_a   1.000
_cell.length_b   1.000
_cell.length_c   1.000
_cell.angle_alpha   90.00
_cell.angle_beta   90.00
_cell.angle_gamma   90.00
#
_symmetry.space_group_name_H-M   'P 1'
#
loop_
_entity.id
_entity.type
_entity.pdbx_description
1 polymer ?
#
loop_
_entity_poly.entity_id
_entity_poly.type
_entity_poly.pdbx_seq_one_letter_code
_entity_poly.pdbx_strand_id
1 'polypeptide(L)'
;GEIKSVTKASTGCGGCTTMCKQLLDCELTKRGVDVNTDLCEHFPYTRQELYALVRIHKINNFNDLVKDHGNGVGCEICKPAVASILATCWNEYVLEDEHLGLQDTNDRFLANMQKDGTYSIVPRVPGGEITPEKLIAIGSIAKKWGLYTKITGGQRIDLFGARQEQLPDVWEDLIQAGFESGHAYGKSLRTVKSCVGSTWCRYGQQDSVTLSIELENRYKGLRSPHKLKMAASGCTRECAEAQGKDVGVIATETGWNLYVCGNGGMKPRHADLLA
;
A
#
# COMPACT_ATOMS: atom_id res chain seq x y z
N GLY A 1 -4.91 -23.25 19.77
CA GLY A 1 -4.17 -23.02 21.03
C GLY A 1 -3.02 -23.99 21.20
N GLU A 2 -3.31 -25.28 21.04
CA GLU A 2 -2.40 -26.41 21.35
C GLU A 2 -1.05 -26.38 20.64
N ILE A 3 -1.00 -26.01 19.35
CA ILE A 3 0.30 -25.89 18.64
C ILE A 3 1.22 -24.90 19.35
N LYS A 4 0.67 -23.75 19.80
CA LYS A 4 1.47 -22.71 20.45
C LYS A 4 2.00 -23.17 21.82
N SER A 5 1.22 -23.92 22.58
CA SER A 5 1.63 -24.40 23.91
C SER A 5 2.73 -25.46 23.83
N VAL A 6 2.73 -26.32 22.80
CA VAL A 6 3.73 -27.39 22.65
C VAL A 6 4.99 -26.90 21.93
N THR A 7 4.84 -26.11 20.86
CA THR A 7 5.96 -25.75 19.98
C THR A 7 6.56 -24.38 20.27
N LYS A 8 5.86 -23.55 21.06
CA LYS A 8 6.16 -22.11 21.21
C LYS A 8 6.14 -21.33 19.88
N ALA A 9 5.66 -21.92 18.79
CA ALA A 9 5.48 -21.19 17.54
C ALA A 9 4.43 -20.08 17.73
N SER A 10 4.65 -18.93 17.09
CA SER A 10 3.75 -17.76 17.14
C SER A 10 3.56 -17.13 18.52
N THR A 11 4.45 -17.38 19.50
CA THR A 11 4.39 -16.74 20.84
C THR A 11 5.28 -15.50 20.98
N GLY A 12 6.14 -15.22 20.00
CA GLY A 12 6.98 -14.02 19.95
C GLY A 12 6.34 -12.92 19.10
N CYS A 13 7.02 -12.50 18.02
CA CYS A 13 6.54 -11.46 17.12
C CYS A 13 5.33 -11.84 16.24
N GLY A 14 4.87 -13.10 16.30
CA GLY A 14 3.73 -13.60 15.52
C GLY A 14 4.00 -13.80 14.02
N GLY A 15 5.20 -13.51 13.50
CA GLY A 15 5.50 -13.56 12.06
C GLY A 15 5.30 -14.92 11.38
N CYS A 16 5.40 -16.03 12.13
CA CYS A 16 5.15 -17.39 11.62
C CYS A 16 3.70 -17.86 11.74
N THR A 17 2.79 -17.07 12.31
CA THR A 17 1.39 -17.49 12.60
C THR A 17 0.66 -18.00 11.37
N THR A 18 0.72 -17.24 10.27
CA THR A 18 0.04 -17.61 9.02
C THR A 18 0.60 -18.90 8.43
N MET A 19 1.93 -19.08 8.48
CA MET A 19 2.57 -20.29 7.98
C MET A 19 2.21 -21.52 8.83
N CYS A 20 2.20 -21.37 10.15
CA CYS A 20 1.75 -22.44 11.05
C CYS A 20 0.29 -22.82 10.81
N LYS A 21 -0.60 -21.85 10.55
CA LYS A 21 -1.99 -22.11 10.17
C LYS A 21 -2.06 -22.89 8.85
N GLN A 22 -1.37 -22.44 7.81
CA GLN A 22 -1.36 -23.11 6.50
C GLN A 22 -0.86 -24.57 6.60
N LEU A 23 0.18 -24.82 7.40
CA LEU A 23 0.68 -26.18 7.65
C LEU A 23 -0.35 -27.04 8.37
N LEU A 24 -1.00 -26.51 9.41
CA LEU A 24 -2.06 -27.21 10.12
C LEU A 24 -3.23 -27.54 9.19
N ASP A 25 -3.72 -26.56 8.44
CA ASP A 25 -4.84 -26.73 7.51
C ASP A 25 -4.52 -27.81 6.47
N CYS A 26 -3.31 -27.81 5.90
CA CYS A 26 -2.84 -28.84 4.97
C CYS A 26 -2.85 -30.26 5.60
N GLU A 27 -2.36 -30.40 6.83
CA GLU A 27 -2.35 -31.69 7.53
C GLU A 27 -3.74 -32.16 7.96
N LEU A 28 -4.66 -31.23 8.28
CA LEU A 28 -6.06 -31.54 8.56
C LEU A 28 -6.76 -32.04 7.30
N THR A 29 -6.59 -31.36 6.17
CA THR A 29 -7.15 -31.81 4.88
C THR A 29 -6.64 -33.19 4.49
N LYS A 30 -5.33 -33.48 4.66
CA LYS A 30 -4.77 -34.82 4.40
C LYS A 30 -5.39 -35.92 5.27
N ARG A 31 -5.89 -35.58 6.45
CA ARG A 31 -6.59 -36.49 7.38
C ARG A 31 -8.10 -36.58 7.11
N GLY A 32 -8.60 -35.93 6.06
CA GLY A 32 -10.01 -35.91 5.71
C GLY A 32 -10.85 -34.99 6.60
N VAL A 33 -10.23 -34.03 7.30
CA VAL A 33 -10.94 -33.01 8.06
C VAL A 33 -11.23 -31.83 7.15
N ASP A 34 -12.51 -31.44 7.07
CA ASP A 34 -12.91 -30.26 6.33
C ASP A 34 -12.38 -28.99 7.00
N VAL A 35 -11.69 -28.17 6.22
CA VAL A 35 -11.16 -26.88 6.66
C VAL A 35 -12.08 -25.79 6.14
N ASN A 36 -12.69 -25.03 7.06
CA ASN A 36 -13.51 -23.89 6.71
C ASN A 36 -12.63 -22.78 6.09
N THR A 37 -13.00 -22.34 4.89
CA THR A 37 -12.31 -21.30 4.10
C THR A 37 -13.08 -19.98 4.03
N ASP A 38 -14.18 -19.88 4.76
CA ASP A 38 -15.03 -18.70 4.85
C ASP A 38 -14.22 -17.50 5.32
N LEU A 39 -14.54 -16.32 4.81
CA LEU A 39 -13.89 -15.09 5.23
C LEU A 39 -14.20 -14.80 6.70
N CYS A 40 -15.46 -14.95 7.08
CA CYS A 40 -15.99 -14.84 8.45
C CYS A 40 -17.44 -15.34 8.48
N GLU A 41 -18.09 -15.29 9.64
CA GLU A 41 -19.51 -15.65 9.83
C GLU A 41 -20.51 -14.96 8.87
N HIS A 42 -20.16 -13.76 8.37
CA HIS A 42 -21.00 -13.00 7.46
C HIS A 42 -20.93 -13.48 6.00
N PHE A 43 -19.83 -14.13 5.61
CA PHE A 43 -19.54 -14.49 4.21
C PHE A 43 -18.93 -15.89 4.13
N PRO A 44 -19.70 -16.90 3.67
CA PRO A 44 -19.23 -18.28 3.50
C PRO A 44 -18.41 -18.43 2.20
N TYR A 45 -17.48 -17.52 1.98
CA TYR A 45 -16.68 -17.39 0.77
C TYR A 45 -15.28 -16.94 1.12
N THR A 46 -14.30 -17.41 0.38
CA THR A 46 -12.95 -16.85 0.39
C THR A 46 -12.95 -15.43 -0.16
N ARG A 47 -11.88 -14.67 0.14
CA ARG A 47 -11.68 -13.34 -0.46
C ARG A 47 -11.64 -13.39 -2.01
N GLN A 48 -11.12 -14.47 -2.59
CA GLN A 48 -11.02 -14.62 -4.04
C GLN A 48 -12.39 -14.84 -4.68
N GLU A 49 -13.22 -15.68 -4.05
CA GLU A 49 -14.60 -15.90 -4.50
C GLU A 49 -15.43 -14.62 -4.37
N LEU A 50 -15.32 -13.88 -3.25
CA LEU A 50 -15.99 -12.59 -3.11
C LEU A 50 -15.56 -11.58 -4.19
N TYR A 51 -14.27 -11.56 -4.54
CA TYR A 51 -13.80 -10.73 -5.65
C TYR A 51 -14.45 -11.14 -6.99
N ALA A 52 -14.54 -12.45 -7.26
CA ALA A 52 -15.19 -12.95 -8.46
C ALA A 52 -16.69 -12.60 -8.48
N LEU A 53 -17.40 -12.78 -7.37
CA LEU A 53 -18.81 -12.44 -7.23
C LEU A 53 -19.06 -10.94 -7.48
N VAL A 54 -18.27 -10.07 -6.85
CA VAL A 54 -18.35 -8.61 -7.08
C VAL A 54 -18.17 -8.27 -8.55
N ARG A 55 -17.21 -8.90 -9.23
CA ARG A 55 -16.94 -8.64 -10.66
C ARG A 55 -18.01 -9.19 -11.60
N ILE A 56 -18.52 -10.39 -11.33
CA ILE A 56 -19.52 -11.06 -12.18
C ILE A 56 -20.88 -10.38 -12.04
N HIS A 57 -21.30 -10.11 -10.80
CA HIS A 57 -22.60 -9.52 -10.49
C HIS A 57 -22.59 -7.98 -10.52
N LYS A 58 -21.42 -7.36 -10.77
CA LYS A 58 -21.23 -5.90 -10.82
C LYS A 58 -21.73 -5.17 -9.58
N ILE A 59 -21.40 -5.72 -8.41
CA ILE A 59 -21.82 -5.18 -7.11
C ILE A 59 -20.91 -4.01 -6.73
N ASN A 60 -21.49 -2.85 -6.44
CA ASN A 60 -20.71 -1.62 -6.19
C ASN A 60 -20.68 -1.18 -4.72
N ASN A 61 -21.55 -1.70 -3.87
CA ASN A 61 -21.59 -1.33 -2.45
C ASN A 61 -21.67 -2.57 -1.54
N PHE A 62 -21.35 -2.36 -0.26
CA PHE A 62 -21.31 -3.43 0.74
C PHE A 62 -22.69 -4.01 1.07
N ASN A 63 -23.73 -3.17 1.08
CA ASN A 63 -25.07 -3.59 1.47
C ASN A 63 -25.65 -4.59 0.47
N ASP A 64 -25.48 -4.34 -0.83
CA ASP A 64 -25.90 -5.26 -1.89
C ASP A 64 -25.11 -6.56 -1.82
N LEU A 65 -23.79 -6.50 -1.56
CA LEU A 65 -22.99 -7.72 -1.40
C LEU A 65 -23.46 -8.58 -0.22
N VAL A 66 -23.75 -7.94 0.92
CA VAL A 66 -24.28 -8.65 2.10
C VAL A 66 -25.67 -9.21 1.80
N LYS A 67 -26.54 -8.45 1.15
CA LYS A 67 -27.91 -8.88 0.83
C LYS A 67 -27.92 -10.10 -0.09
N ASP A 68 -27.07 -10.12 -1.11
CA ASP A 68 -27.09 -11.15 -2.15
C ASP A 68 -26.20 -12.35 -1.82
N HIS A 69 -25.11 -12.15 -1.08
CA HIS A 69 -24.06 -13.16 -0.86
C HIS A 69 -23.57 -13.26 0.60
N GLY A 70 -24.28 -12.65 1.56
CA GLY A 70 -23.86 -12.68 2.96
C GLY A 70 -25.02 -12.59 3.94
N ASN A 71 -24.70 -12.20 5.17
CA ASN A 71 -25.67 -11.95 6.22
C ASN A 71 -25.13 -10.93 7.24
N GLY A 72 -26.01 -10.38 8.09
CA GLY A 72 -25.66 -9.49 9.19
C GLY A 72 -25.25 -8.07 8.76
N VAL A 73 -24.45 -7.40 9.60
CA VAL A 73 -24.01 -6.00 9.39
C VAL A 73 -22.51 -5.87 9.09
N GLY A 74 -21.81 -7.01 9.02
CA GLY A 74 -20.37 -7.11 8.84
C GLY A 74 -19.54 -6.81 10.09
N CYS A 75 -18.30 -7.28 10.07
CA CYS A 75 -17.31 -7.12 11.16
C CYS A 75 -15.99 -6.50 10.68
N GLU A 76 -15.04 -6.40 11.61
CA GLU A 76 -13.67 -5.93 11.39
C GLU A 76 -12.84 -6.75 10.39
N ILE A 77 -13.30 -7.96 10.01
CA ILE A 77 -12.66 -8.79 8.99
C ILE A 77 -13.23 -8.48 7.60
N CYS A 78 -14.56 -8.58 7.45
CA CYS A 78 -15.17 -8.50 6.12
C CYS A 78 -15.30 -7.09 5.58
N LYS A 79 -15.56 -6.08 6.42
CA LYS A 79 -15.68 -4.68 5.95
C LYS A 79 -14.42 -4.19 5.23
N PRO A 80 -13.21 -4.27 5.81
CA PRO A 80 -12.00 -3.84 5.11
C PRO A 80 -11.63 -4.76 3.94
N ALA A 81 -12.00 -6.04 3.98
CA ALA A 81 -11.79 -6.96 2.86
C ALA A 81 -12.66 -6.57 1.65
N VAL A 82 -13.95 -6.29 1.87
CA VAL A 82 -14.88 -5.86 0.83
C VAL A 82 -14.54 -4.46 0.34
N ALA A 83 -14.19 -3.52 1.23
CA ALA A 83 -13.69 -2.19 0.84
C ALA A 83 -12.51 -2.30 -0.15
N SER A 84 -11.55 -3.18 0.16
CA SER A 84 -10.41 -3.46 -0.71
C SER A 84 -10.84 -4.08 -2.04
N ILE A 85 -11.81 -4.99 -2.04
CA ILE A 85 -12.34 -5.62 -3.26
C ILE A 85 -13.01 -4.57 -4.14
N LEU A 86 -13.98 -3.81 -3.61
CA LEU A 86 -14.70 -2.75 -4.32
C LEU A 86 -13.73 -1.72 -4.90
N ALA A 87 -12.79 -1.25 -4.08
CA ALA A 87 -11.77 -0.30 -4.52
C ALA A 87 -10.86 -0.87 -5.63
N THR A 88 -10.56 -2.18 -5.62
CA THR A 88 -9.78 -2.82 -6.69
C THR A 88 -10.61 -2.98 -7.97
N CYS A 89 -11.92 -3.18 -7.87
CA CYS A 89 -12.79 -3.41 -9.01
C CYS A 89 -13.22 -2.12 -9.71
N TRP A 90 -13.53 -1.08 -8.92
CA TRP A 90 -14.21 0.13 -9.38
C TRP A 90 -13.36 1.39 -9.20
N ASN A 91 -12.41 1.38 -8.25
CA ASN A 91 -11.47 2.47 -7.98
C ASN A 91 -12.14 3.84 -7.75
N GLU A 92 -13.29 3.83 -7.09
CA GLU A 92 -14.03 5.01 -6.64
C GLU A 92 -13.33 5.70 -5.45
N TYR A 93 -13.73 6.94 -5.16
CA TYR A 93 -13.07 7.71 -4.11
C TYR A 93 -13.46 7.21 -2.72
N VAL A 94 -12.45 6.85 -1.92
CA VAL A 94 -12.63 6.14 -0.64
C VAL A 94 -13.38 6.94 0.44
N LEU A 95 -13.51 8.27 0.28
CA LEU A 95 -14.26 9.12 1.20
C LEU A 95 -15.65 9.49 0.69
N GLU A 96 -16.13 8.92 -0.41
CA GLU A 96 -17.55 9.00 -0.76
C GLU A 96 -18.40 8.32 0.34
N ASP A 97 -19.60 8.84 0.57
CA ASP A 97 -20.47 8.42 1.68
C ASP A 97 -20.75 6.91 1.69
N GLU A 98 -20.84 6.31 0.50
CA GLU A 98 -21.07 4.87 0.30
C GLU A 98 -19.90 3.99 0.77
N HIS A 99 -18.67 4.52 0.72
CA HIS A 99 -17.44 3.79 1.05
C HIS A 99 -16.91 4.10 2.44
N LEU A 100 -17.26 5.26 3.00
CA LEU A 100 -16.71 5.80 4.24
C LEU A 100 -16.88 4.84 5.43
N GLY A 101 -18.04 4.16 5.51
CA GLY A 101 -18.34 3.19 6.57
C GLY A 101 -17.50 1.91 6.53
N LEU A 102 -16.75 1.69 5.45
CA LEU A 102 -15.92 0.50 5.24
C LEU A 102 -14.42 0.79 5.40
N GLN A 103 -14.02 2.06 5.36
CA GLN A 103 -12.61 2.43 5.44
C GLN A 103 -12.07 2.24 6.86
N ASP A 104 -10.83 1.76 6.93
CA ASP A 104 -10.10 1.78 8.19
C ASP A 104 -9.73 3.22 8.58
N THR A 105 -9.27 3.39 9.82
CA THR A 105 -8.85 4.67 10.39
C THR A 105 -7.89 5.43 9.47
N ASN A 106 -6.98 4.71 8.83
CA ASN A 106 -5.90 5.30 8.06
C ASN A 106 -6.40 5.87 6.73
N ASP A 107 -7.21 5.09 5.99
CA ASP A 107 -7.85 5.57 4.76
C ASP A 107 -8.86 6.70 5.06
N ARG A 108 -9.57 6.64 6.20
CA ARG A 108 -10.55 7.67 6.60
C ARG A 108 -9.94 9.04 6.88
N PHE A 109 -8.79 9.08 7.55
CA PHE A 109 -8.13 10.34 7.91
C PHE A 109 -7.03 10.75 6.93
N LEU A 110 -6.85 9.99 5.85
CA LEU A 110 -5.79 10.18 4.88
C LEU A 110 -4.40 10.30 5.54
N ALA A 111 -4.16 9.57 6.61
CA ALA A 111 -2.96 9.68 7.44
C ALA A 111 -2.69 8.35 8.17
N ASN A 112 -1.46 8.14 8.65
CA ASN A 112 -1.13 6.94 9.41
C ASN A 112 -1.29 7.18 10.91
N MET A 113 -2.17 6.43 11.58
CA MET A 113 -2.26 6.45 13.04
C MET A 113 -0.96 5.91 13.68
N GLN A 114 -0.50 6.60 14.72
CA GLN A 114 0.71 6.29 15.49
C GLN A 114 0.36 5.69 16.86
N LYS A 115 1.37 5.13 17.53
CA LYS A 115 1.21 4.42 18.82
C LYS A 115 0.63 5.29 19.95
N ASP A 116 0.81 6.59 19.87
CA ASP A 116 0.38 7.58 20.87
C ASP A 116 -0.95 8.25 20.49
N GLY A 117 -1.64 7.74 19.44
CA GLY A 117 -2.89 8.30 18.93
C GLY A 117 -2.73 9.51 18.02
N THR A 118 -1.49 9.98 17.79
CA THR A 118 -1.21 11.01 16.77
C THR A 118 -1.17 10.40 15.37
N TYR A 119 -0.99 11.23 14.35
CA TYR A 119 -0.96 10.84 12.96
C TYR A 119 0.33 11.26 12.28
N SER A 120 0.70 10.51 11.23
CA SER A 120 1.75 10.89 10.29
C SER A 120 1.20 11.18 8.89
N ILE A 121 1.74 12.23 8.28
CA ILE A 121 1.34 12.77 6.98
C ILE A 121 2.52 12.67 6.04
N VAL A 122 2.30 12.05 4.88
CA VAL A 122 3.32 11.92 3.83
C VAL A 122 2.83 12.60 2.56
N PRO A 123 3.25 13.85 2.29
CA PRO A 123 2.95 14.48 1.01
C PRO A 123 3.60 13.70 -0.13
N ARG A 124 2.95 13.73 -1.31
CA ARG A 124 3.47 13.07 -2.50
C ARG A 124 4.66 13.83 -3.06
N VAL A 125 5.68 13.08 -3.44
CA VAL A 125 6.85 13.57 -4.15
C VAL A 125 7.13 12.57 -5.29
N PRO A 126 6.58 12.80 -6.50
CA PRO A 126 6.79 11.90 -7.63
C PRO A 126 8.27 11.79 -7.98
N GLY A 127 8.76 10.56 -8.16
CA GLY A 127 10.16 10.29 -8.49
C GLY A 127 11.19 10.74 -7.43
N GLY A 128 10.74 11.18 -6.25
CA GLY A 128 11.61 11.77 -5.24
C GLY A 128 12.08 13.20 -5.55
N GLU A 129 11.48 13.88 -6.54
CA GLU A 129 11.87 15.22 -6.96
C GLU A 129 11.22 16.30 -6.09
N ILE A 130 12.04 16.97 -5.26
CA ILE A 130 11.62 18.08 -4.38
C ILE A 130 12.41 19.32 -4.77
N THR A 131 11.73 20.39 -5.18
CA THR A 131 12.37 21.69 -5.43
C THR A 131 12.81 22.35 -4.12
N PRO A 132 13.78 23.28 -4.13
CA PRO A 132 14.17 24.02 -2.94
C PRO A 132 12.99 24.70 -2.22
N GLU A 133 12.07 25.30 -2.98
CA GLU A 133 10.89 26.00 -2.46
C GLU A 133 9.96 25.01 -1.74
N LYS A 134 9.71 23.85 -2.36
CA LYS A 134 8.91 22.77 -1.77
C LYS A 134 9.57 22.19 -0.51
N LEU A 135 10.89 22.05 -0.50
CA LEU A 135 11.64 21.59 0.67
C LEU A 135 11.53 22.59 1.84
N ILE A 136 11.65 23.89 1.55
CA ILE A 136 11.46 24.97 2.53
C ILE A 136 10.01 24.97 3.04
N ALA A 137 9.02 24.78 2.16
CA ALA A 137 7.61 24.72 2.54
C ALA A 137 7.34 23.56 3.52
N ILE A 138 7.82 22.34 3.23
CA ILE A 138 7.69 21.20 4.14
C ILE A 138 8.32 21.53 5.51
N GLY A 139 9.52 22.09 5.53
CA GLY A 139 10.19 22.48 6.78
C GLY A 139 9.42 23.54 7.58
N SER A 140 8.83 24.52 6.88
CA SER A 140 8.05 25.59 7.49
C SER A 140 6.74 25.08 8.08
N ILE A 141 6.02 24.21 7.36
CA ILE A 141 4.79 23.57 7.81
C ILE A 141 5.08 22.66 9.01
N ALA A 142 6.13 21.83 8.93
CA ALA A 142 6.54 20.98 10.04
C ALA A 142 6.83 21.80 11.30
N LYS A 143 7.54 22.93 11.16
CA LYS A 143 7.82 23.85 12.28
C LYS A 143 6.55 24.50 12.83
N LYS A 144 5.64 24.97 11.98
CA LYS A 144 4.36 25.61 12.35
C LYS A 144 3.54 24.69 13.26
N TRP A 145 3.48 23.41 12.93
CA TRP A 145 2.63 22.42 13.61
C TRP A 145 3.38 21.57 14.64
N GLY A 146 4.68 21.80 14.85
CA GLY A 146 5.49 21.03 15.79
C GLY A 146 5.70 19.57 15.39
N LEU A 147 5.75 19.29 14.09
CA LEU A 147 5.84 17.93 13.54
C LEU A 147 7.29 17.46 13.43
N TYR A 148 7.54 16.22 13.83
CA TYR A 148 8.83 15.56 13.60
C TYR A 148 8.96 15.13 12.14
N THR A 149 10.11 15.39 11.51
CA THR A 149 10.33 15.03 10.10
C THR A 149 11.27 13.83 9.95
N LYS A 150 10.95 12.94 9.00
CA LYS A 150 11.79 11.78 8.67
C LYS A 150 11.85 11.53 7.17
N ILE A 151 13.06 11.35 6.64
CA ILE A 151 13.24 10.87 5.25
C ILE A 151 12.89 9.38 5.18
N THR A 152 12.09 9.02 4.19
CA THR A 152 11.60 7.65 3.96
C THR A 152 12.39 6.96 2.86
N GLY A 153 12.39 5.62 2.86
CA GLY A 153 12.98 4.82 1.78
C GLY A 153 12.28 4.97 0.42
N GLY A 154 11.14 5.66 0.36
CA GLY A 154 10.44 6.01 -0.89
C GLY A 154 10.79 7.41 -1.42
N GLN A 155 11.88 8.01 -0.95
CA GLN A 155 12.33 9.36 -1.36
C GLN A 155 11.28 10.45 -1.04
N ARG A 156 10.68 10.35 0.14
CA ARG A 156 9.72 11.35 0.67
C ARG A 156 10.07 11.79 2.08
N ILE A 157 9.46 12.87 2.53
CA ILE A 157 9.54 13.35 3.91
C ILE A 157 8.20 13.05 4.59
N ASP A 158 8.26 12.33 5.70
CA ASP A 158 7.11 12.01 6.56
C ASP A 158 7.07 12.98 7.75
N LEU A 159 5.87 13.44 8.10
CA LEU A 159 5.60 14.43 9.13
C LEU A 159 4.79 13.76 10.25
N PHE A 160 5.38 13.61 11.43
CA PHE A 160 4.79 12.88 12.56
C PHE A 160 4.31 13.81 13.68
N GLY A 161 3.29 13.37 14.41
CA GLY A 161 2.83 14.00 15.65
C GLY A 161 1.62 14.92 15.47
N ALA A 162 0.96 14.89 14.31
CA ALA A 162 -0.25 15.67 14.08
C ALA A 162 -1.42 15.08 14.90
N ARG A 163 -2.17 15.92 15.60
CA ARG A 163 -3.42 15.51 16.25
C ARG A 163 -4.53 15.37 15.21
N GLN A 164 -5.54 14.56 15.50
CA GLN A 164 -6.61 14.24 14.55
C GLN A 164 -7.32 15.50 14.03
N GLU A 165 -7.63 16.44 14.92
CA GLU A 165 -8.31 17.69 14.61
C GLU A 165 -7.45 18.68 13.80
N GLN A 166 -6.12 18.50 13.80
CA GLN A 166 -5.20 19.34 13.01
C GLN A 166 -5.05 18.86 11.56
N LEU A 167 -5.46 17.63 11.26
CA LEU A 167 -5.23 17.03 9.94
C LEU A 167 -5.77 17.87 8.78
N PRO A 168 -7.00 18.44 8.83
CA PRO A 168 -7.51 19.27 7.74
C PRO A 168 -6.61 20.49 7.47
N ASP A 169 -6.22 21.22 8.51
CA ASP A 169 -5.41 22.43 8.37
C ASP A 169 -3.99 22.14 7.89
N VAL A 170 -3.38 21.04 8.35
CA VAL A 170 -2.05 20.62 7.87
C VAL A 170 -2.11 20.21 6.40
N TRP A 171 -3.16 19.50 5.99
CA TRP A 171 -3.37 19.16 4.58
C TRP A 171 -3.62 20.39 3.72
N GLU A 172 -4.39 21.37 4.22
CA GLU A 172 -4.61 22.64 3.52
C GLU A 172 -3.30 23.40 3.27
N ASP A 173 -2.45 23.54 4.30
CA ASP A 173 -1.13 24.16 4.15
C ASP A 173 -0.27 23.43 3.09
N LEU A 174 -0.27 22.10 3.09
CA LEU A 174 0.46 21.29 2.12
C LEU A 174 -0.08 21.46 0.70
N ILE A 175 -1.40 21.50 0.54
CA ILE A 175 -2.06 21.69 -0.76
C ILE A 175 -1.76 23.09 -1.31
N GLN A 176 -1.79 24.12 -0.47
CA GLN A 176 -1.41 25.49 -0.84
C GLN A 176 0.06 25.57 -1.29
N ALA A 177 0.94 24.74 -0.71
CA ALA A 177 2.33 24.58 -1.15
C ALA A 177 2.50 23.67 -2.40
N GLY A 178 1.40 23.22 -3.01
CA GLY A 178 1.41 22.42 -4.23
C GLY A 178 1.72 20.94 -4.02
N PHE A 179 1.43 20.40 -2.83
CA PHE A 179 1.47 18.97 -2.55
C PHE A 179 0.08 18.32 -2.64
N GLU A 180 0.08 17.00 -2.76
CA GLU A 180 -1.12 16.17 -2.65
C GLU A 180 -0.82 14.98 -1.73
N SER A 181 -1.84 14.18 -1.37
CA SER A 181 -1.63 12.99 -0.54
C SER A 181 -0.72 11.96 -1.22
N GLY A 182 0.31 11.53 -0.48
CA GLY A 182 1.20 10.47 -0.90
C GLY A 182 0.58 9.06 -0.81
N HIS A 183 -0.64 8.93 -0.26
CA HIS A 183 -1.29 7.63 -0.01
C HIS A 183 -0.40 6.61 0.72
N ALA A 184 0.50 7.09 1.59
CA ALA A 184 1.45 6.22 2.30
C ALA A 184 0.77 5.26 3.29
N TYR A 185 -0.45 5.59 3.68
CA TYR A 185 -1.34 4.82 4.55
C TYR A 185 -2.13 3.75 3.81
N GLY A 186 -2.52 4.02 2.56
CA GLY A 186 -3.42 3.17 1.79
C GLY A 186 -2.83 1.83 1.36
N LYS A 187 -3.74 0.91 1.03
CA LYS A 187 -3.49 -0.29 0.22
C LYS A 187 -3.58 0.10 -1.26
N SER A 188 -2.61 0.88 -1.69
CA SER A 188 -2.53 1.48 -3.03
C SER A 188 -1.09 1.51 -3.53
N LEU A 189 -0.88 2.05 -4.74
CA LEU A 189 0.45 2.53 -5.12
C LEU A 189 0.92 3.58 -4.11
N ARG A 190 1.99 3.23 -3.39
CA ARG A 190 2.59 4.12 -2.40
C ARG A 190 3.59 5.06 -3.05
N THR A 191 4.56 4.55 -3.79
CA THR A 191 5.67 5.34 -4.35
C THR A 191 6.27 4.68 -5.58
N VAL A 192 6.80 5.50 -6.48
CA VAL A 192 7.73 5.09 -7.52
C VAL A 192 9.11 5.67 -7.19
N LYS A 193 10.02 4.82 -6.73
CA LYS A 193 11.39 5.23 -6.36
C LYS A 193 12.24 5.37 -7.64
N SER A 194 12.98 6.45 -7.76
CA SER A 194 13.90 6.67 -8.89
C SER A 194 15.35 6.64 -8.44
N CYS A 195 16.29 6.43 -9.36
CA CYS A 195 17.64 7.00 -9.20
C CYS A 195 17.75 8.26 -10.05
N VAL A 196 18.86 9.00 -9.90
CA VAL A 196 19.07 10.28 -10.60
C VAL A 196 19.24 10.16 -12.13
N GLY A 197 19.17 8.94 -12.68
CA GLY A 197 19.10 8.69 -14.13
C GLY A 197 20.30 9.18 -14.94
N SER A 198 20.15 9.21 -16.26
CA SER A 198 21.11 9.82 -17.20
C SER A 198 21.20 11.34 -17.07
N THR A 199 20.25 11.98 -16.39
CA THR A 199 20.24 13.42 -16.12
C THR A 199 21.44 13.86 -15.30
N TRP A 200 21.85 13.06 -14.29
CA TRP A 200 22.94 13.41 -13.39
C TRP A 200 24.00 12.32 -13.23
N CYS A 201 23.63 11.04 -13.34
CA CYS A 201 24.57 9.95 -13.10
C CYS A 201 25.41 9.70 -14.35
N ARG A 202 26.75 9.69 -14.21
CA ARG A 202 27.68 9.29 -15.27
C ARG A 202 27.49 7.88 -15.83
N TYR A 203 26.71 7.05 -15.15
CA TYR A 203 26.37 5.67 -15.55
C TYR A 203 24.91 5.51 -15.95
N GLY A 204 24.12 6.58 -15.94
CA GLY A 204 22.72 6.52 -16.33
C GLY A 204 22.63 6.27 -17.82
N GLN A 205 21.97 5.17 -18.19
CA GLN A 205 21.70 4.80 -19.57
C GLN A 205 20.43 5.46 -20.08
N GLN A 206 19.43 5.62 -19.21
CA GLN A 206 18.15 6.24 -19.52
C GLN A 206 17.69 7.16 -18.39
N ASP A 207 16.75 8.05 -18.70
CA ASP A 207 16.15 8.96 -17.73
C ASP A 207 15.10 8.22 -16.87
N SER A 208 15.55 7.69 -15.73
CA SER A 208 14.67 7.05 -14.75
C SER A 208 13.84 8.01 -13.93
N VAL A 209 14.21 9.29 -13.85
CA VAL A 209 13.48 10.27 -13.03
C VAL A 209 12.17 10.60 -13.73
N THR A 210 12.23 11.00 -15.00
CA THR A 210 11.04 11.29 -15.81
C THR A 210 10.12 10.07 -15.88
N LEU A 211 10.67 8.88 -16.17
CA LEU A 211 9.87 7.66 -16.19
C LEU A 211 9.20 7.37 -14.83
N SER A 212 9.89 7.59 -13.72
CA SER A 212 9.30 7.39 -12.39
C SER A 212 8.14 8.36 -12.12
N ILE A 213 8.27 9.61 -12.55
CA ILE A 213 7.22 10.63 -12.41
C ILE A 213 6.00 10.26 -13.27
N GLU A 214 6.22 9.83 -14.51
CA GLU A 214 5.15 9.37 -15.41
C GLU A 214 4.42 8.16 -14.83
N LEU A 215 5.14 7.15 -14.37
CA LEU A 215 4.56 5.96 -13.72
C LEU A 215 3.78 6.34 -12.46
N GLU A 216 4.33 7.22 -11.62
CA GLU A 216 3.65 7.63 -10.40
C GLU A 216 2.38 8.41 -10.70
N ASN A 217 2.40 9.34 -11.65
CA ASN A 217 1.23 10.13 -12.02
C ASN A 217 0.17 9.29 -12.76
N ARG A 218 0.60 8.28 -13.54
CA ARG A 218 -0.32 7.37 -14.23
C ARG A 218 -1.06 6.45 -13.27
N TYR A 219 -0.37 5.96 -12.23
CA TYR A 219 -0.91 4.93 -11.33
C TYR A 219 -1.17 5.43 -9.91
N LYS A 220 -1.02 6.73 -9.61
CA LYS A 220 -1.39 7.28 -8.30
C LYS A 220 -2.88 7.05 -8.06
N GLY A 221 -3.20 6.62 -6.84
CA GLY A 221 -4.58 6.28 -6.48
C GLY A 221 -4.98 4.84 -6.82
N LEU A 222 -4.21 4.10 -7.64
CA LEU A 222 -4.50 2.70 -7.94
C LEU A 222 -4.58 1.88 -6.64
N ARG A 223 -5.76 1.34 -6.34
CA ARG A 223 -6.00 0.47 -5.18
C ARG A 223 -5.67 -0.98 -5.50
N SER A 224 -5.18 -1.69 -4.50
CA SER A 224 -4.78 -3.09 -4.61
C SER A 224 -5.04 -3.84 -3.31
N PRO A 225 -5.05 -5.19 -3.31
CA PRO A 225 -5.25 -5.99 -2.09
C PRO A 225 -4.25 -5.68 -0.97
N HIS A 226 -3.10 -5.13 -1.32
CA HIS A 226 -2.04 -4.73 -0.40
C HIS A 226 -1.29 -3.50 -0.95
N LYS A 227 -0.35 -2.93 -0.19
CA LYS A 227 0.49 -1.82 -0.67
C LYS A 227 1.31 -2.25 -1.89
N LEU A 228 1.34 -1.39 -2.91
CA LEU A 228 2.12 -1.57 -4.14
C LEU A 228 3.25 -0.54 -4.15
N LYS A 229 4.45 -0.96 -4.56
CA LYS A 229 5.60 -0.09 -4.77
C LYS A 229 6.16 -0.33 -6.16
N MET A 230 6.59 0.74 -6.80
CA MET A 230 7.33 0.65 -8.06
C MET A 230 8.68 1.32 -7.94
N ALA A 231 9.57 1.07 -8.90
CA ALA A 231 10.78 1.87 -9.06
C ALA A 231 11.32 1.82 -10.48
N ALA A 232 12.04 2.87 -10.86
CA ALA A 232 12.82 2.93 -12.08
C ALA A 232 14.31 3.15 -11.78
N SER A 233 15.15 2.25 -12.26
CA SER A 233 16.61 2.35 -12.19
C SER A 233 17.16 2.70 -13.58
N GLY A 234 17.88 3.82 -13.69
CA GLY A 234 18.44 4.31 -14.95
C GLY A 234 19.63 3.49 -15.49
N CYS A 235 20.05 2.42 -14.81
CA CYS A 235 20.99 1.41 -15.30
C CYS A 235 20.99 0.17 -14.40
N THR A 236 21.76 -0.85 -14.78
CA THR A 236 21.91 -2.13 -14.06
C THR A 236 22.58 -2.02 -12.68
N ARG A 237 23.11 -0.85 -12.29
CA ARG A 237 23.61 -0.59 -10.93
C ARG A 237 22.52 -0.52 -9.88
N GLU A 238 21.26 -0.40 -10.30
CA GLU A 238 20.11 -0.72 -9.45
C GLU A 238 19.97 0.17 -8.18
N CYS A 239 20.34 1.45 -8.28
CA CYS A 239 20.29 2.36 -7.13
C CYS A 239 18.85 2.61 -6.60
N ALA A 240 17.82 2.35 -7.42
CA ALA A 240 16.43 2.50 -7.03
C ALA A 240 15.83 1.25 -6.34
N GLU A 241 16.58 0.15 -6.19
CA GLU A 241 16.10 -1.10 -5.60
C GLU A 241 14.86 -1.68 -6.33
N ALA A 242 14.79 -1.52 -7.64
CA ALA A 242 13.71 -1.90 -8.54
C ALA A 242 13.40 -3.40 -8.52
N GLN A 243 14.41 -4.26 -8.39
CA GLN A 243 14.16 -5.71 -8.24
C GLN A 243 13.54 -6.05 -6.87
N GLY A 244 13.60 -5.14 -5.89
CA GLY A 244 12.95 -5.31 -4.59
C GLY A 244 11.52 -4.75 -4.52
N LYS A 245 10.98 -4.22 -5.61
CA LYS A 245 9.62 -3.64 -5.66
C LYS A 245 8.64 -4.58 -6.38
N ASP A 246 7.34 -4.34 -6.17
CA ASP A 246 6.29 -5.12 -6.81
C ASP A 246 6.36 -5.01 -8.34
N VAL A 247 6.73 -3.83 -8.86
CA VAL A 247 7.04 -3.57 -10.27
C VAL A 247 8.34 -2.76 -10.37
N GLY A 248 9.33 -3.25 -11.10
CA GLY A 248 10.60 -2.56 -11.31
C GLY A 248 10.89 -2.39 -12.80
N VAL A 249 11.40 -1.24 -13.20
CA VAL A 249 11.95 -1.05 -14.56
C VAL A 249 13.42 -0.68 -14.47
N ILE A 250 14.26 -1.40 -15.23
CA ILE A 250 15.71 -1.20 -15.22
C ILE A 250 16.16 -0.91 -16.64
N ALA A 251 16.81 0.24 -16.81
CA ALA A 251 17.28 0.67 -18.11
C ALA A 251 18.40 -0.23 -18.66
N THR A 252 18.35 -0.44 -19.96
CA THR A 252 19.41 -1.00 -20.80
C THR A 252 19.83 0.06 -21.83
N GLU A 253 20.85 -0.24 -22.63
CA GLU A 253 21.28 0.67 -23.70
C GLU A 253 20.19 0.86 -24.78
N THR A 254 19.32 -0.13 -24.97
CA THR A 254 18.31 -0.14 -26.04
C THR A 254 16.87 -0.04 -25.54
N GLY A 255 16.63 0.06 -24.23
CA GLY A 255 15.29 0.15 -23.67
C GLY A 255 15.21 -0.08 -22.16
N TRP A 256 14.20 -0.84 -21.73
CA TRP A 256 13.90 -1.11 -20.33
C TRP A 256 13.52 -2.57 -20.12
N ASN A 257 14.12 -3.21 -19.12
CA ASN A 257 13.69 -4.50 -18.61
C ASN A 257 12.61 -4.29 -17.55
N LEU A 258 11.51 -5.03 -17.66
CA LEU A 258 10.39 -5.01 -16.71
C LEU A 258 10.48 -6.20 -15.76
N TYR A 259 10.44 -5.91 -14.45
CA TYR A 259 10.47 -6.90 -13.38
C TYR A 259 9.18 -6.81 -12.55
N VAL A 260 8.69 -7.95 -12.06
CA VAL A 260 7.47 -8.03 -11.23
C VAL A 260 7.62 -8.99 -10.05
N CYS A 261 6.75 -8.85 -9.05
CA CYS A 261 6.65 -9.75 -7.89
C CYS A 261 7.82 -9.66 -6.87
N GLY A 262 8.56 -8.55 -6.86
CA GLY A 262 9.58 -8.27 -5.84
C GLY A 262 8.97 -7.86 -4.50
N ASN A 263 9.72 -8.06 -3.42
CA ASN A 263 9.30 -7.69 -2.08
C ASN A 263 10.50 -7.22 -1.24
N GLY A 264 10.44 -6.00 -0.72
CA GLY A 264 11.42 -5.47 0.24
C GLY A 264 10.97 -5.54 1.71
N GLY A 265 9.91 -6.29 2.01
CA GLY A 265 9.30 -6.42 3.33
C GLY A 265 9.85 -7.59 4.15
N MET A 266 9.00 -8.15 5.02
CA MET A 266 9.36 -9.20 5.99
C MET A 266 9.97 -10.46 5.36
N LYS A 267 9.53 -10.82 4.15
CA LYS A 267 10.07 -11.92 3.36
C LYS A 267 10.68 -11.34 2.08
N PRO A 268 11.93 -10.85 2.14
CA PRO A 268 12.53 -10.19 1.00
C PRO A 268 12.66 -11.17 -0.16
N ARG A 269 12.38 -10.69 -1.37
CA ARG A 269 12.45 -11.48 -2.61
C ARG A 269 12.77 -10.55 -3.77
N HIS A 270 13.65 -11.00 -4.67
CA HIS A 270 13.86 -10.34 -5.96
C HIS A 270 12.71 -10.64 -6.91
N ALA A 271 12.33 -9.62 -7.65
CA ALA A 271 11.36 -9.66 -8.73
C ALA A 271 11.87 -10.54 -9.89
N ASP A 272 10.92 -11.15 -10.61
CA ASP A 272 11.20 -11.95 -11.80
C ASP A 272 11.19 -11.04 -13.04
N LEU A 273 12.09 -11.29 -13.99
CA LEU A 273 12.09 -10.60 -15.29
C LEU A 273 10.85 -11.03 -16.08
N LEU A 274 10.07 -10.05 -16.56
CA LEU A 274 8.83 -10.26 -17.29
C LEU A 274 8.98 -9.98 -18.79
N ALA A 275 9.63 -8.87 -19.17
CA ALA A 275 9.80 -8.42 -20.55
C ALA A 275 11.04 -7.53 -20.71
#